data_AF-X0C0N0-F1
#
_entry.id   AF-X0C0N0-F1
#
_cell.length_a   1.000
_cell.length_b   1.000
_cell.length_c   1.000
_cell.angle_alpha   90.00
_cell.angle_beta   90.00
_cell.angle_gamma   90.00
#
_symmetry.space_group_name_H-M   'P 1'
#
loop_
_entity.id
_entity.type
_entity.pdbx_description
1 polymer ?
#
loop_
_entity_poly.entity_id
_entity_poly.type
_entity_poly.pdbx_seq_one_letter_code
_entity_poly.pdbx_strand_id
1 'polypeptide(L)'
;MVPEATGRIDKHNVVIVLLGKGKVNSATAASDLRTSYPNICLTILVGVCGAVPSTDENGIRLGDVVISDSIVQYDFGHQTDQEFVRKKTSHGDLVPKEILNLLESLQTVLGKRRLMKGSATFIEELKKTAARLGQHGRYDRPEKRIISVTRSMSQPLALRGQRADQTINIQAPTIHFGSMASGDTVMISAIHRDRIAAAENIIAFEMEGAGIWQEFPCIIVKGVSDFADCEKTKEWQDYAAAMAAATSKAILKRYIHTDRKLTPPPGHSLLARQHGSNYGGTIETVHDVIQGNRMRVSSTQPPRAYEQEGSSFKANIQSGAGVQQGNVMEFF
;
A
#
# COMPACT_ATOMS: atom_id res chain seq x y z
N MET A 1 0.27 14.87 -11.22
CA MET A 1 -0.45 13.65 -11.60
C MET A 1 0.48 12.47 -11.42
N VAL A 2 0.19 11.64 -10.43
CA VAL A 2 0.93 10.41 -10.13
C VAL A 2 0.53 9.35 -11.16
N PRO A 3 1.45 8.51 -11.69
CA PRO A 3 1.09 7.47 -12.63
C PRO A 3 -0.01 6.54 -12.07
N GLU A 4 -1.07 6.37 -12.85
CA GLU A 4 -2.25 5.58 -12.50
C GLU A 4 -2.57 4.54 -13.59
N ALA A 5 -3.22 3.45 -13.19
CA ALA A 5 -3.74 2.45 -14.09
C ALA A 5 -5.23 2.24 -13.81
N THR A 6 -6.07 2.37 -14.83
CA THR A 6 -7.52 2.12 -14.74
C THR A 6 -7.87 0.78 -15.33
N GLY A 7 -8.87 0.09 -14.78
CA GLY A 7 -9.38 -1.14 -15.34
C GLY A 7 -10.54 -1.71 -14.56
N ARG A 8 -10.65 -3.03 -14.56
CA ARG A 8 -11.74 -3.75 -13.91
C ARG A 8 -11.21 -4.97 -13.17
N ILE A 9 -11.62 -5.14 -11.92
CA ILE A 9 -11.43 -6.37 -11.15
C ILE A 9 -12.81 -6.92 -10.82
N ASP A 10 -13.12 -8.10 -11.37
CA ASP A 10 -14.45 -8.72 -11.25
C ASP A 10 -15.53 -7.74 -11.78
N LYS A 11 -16.55 -7.44 -10.98
CA LYS A 11 -17.60 -6.46 -11.30
C LYS A 11 -17.26 -5.00 -10.98
N HIS A 12 -16.05 -4.70 -10.51
CA HIS A 12 -15.67 -3.37 -10.03
C HIS A 12 -14.73 -2.65 -10.98
N ASN A 13 -15.10 -1.43 -11.39
CA ASN A 13 -14.14 -0.50 -12.02
C ASN A 13 -13.12 -0.06 -10.96
N VAL A 14 -11.85 -0.14 -11.30
CA VAL A 14 -10.75 0.15 -10.37
C VAL A 14 -9.79 1.15 -11.00
N VAL A 15 -9.25 2.03 -10.15
CA VAL A 15 -8.05 2.83 -10.43
C VAL A 15 -7.00 2.43 -9.42
N ILE A 16 -5.78 2.16 -9.90
CA ILE A 16 -4.62 1.78 -9.09
C ILE A 16 -3.58 2.87 -9.23
N VAL A 17 -3.07 3.36 -8.12
CA VAL A 17 -2.01 4.39 -8.06
C VAL A 17 -0.85 3.88 -7.23
N LEU A 18 0.36 4.01 -7.75
CA LEU A 18 1.58 3.73 -6.98
C LEU A 18 1.94 4.97 -6.16
N LEU A 19 1.88 4.84 -4.84
CA LEU A 19 2.16 5.95 -3.94
C LEU A 19 3.66 6.11 -3.68
N GLY A 20 4.10 7.36 -3.54
CA GLY A 20 5.38 7.67 -2.89
C GLY A 20 5.30 7.38 -1.39
N LYS A 21 6.45 7.15 -0.76
CA LYS A 21 6.52 6.89 0.69
C LYS A 21 6.08 8.10 1.51
N GLY A 22 5.43 7.86 2.65
CA GLY A 22 5.08 8.89 3.62
C GLY A 22 3.69 9.53 3.42
N LYS A 23 3.24 10.27 4.43
CA LYS A 23 1.90 10.86 4.53
C LYS A 23 1.66 11.96 3.51
N VAL A 24 2.67 12.78 3.19
CA VAL A 24 2.53 13.89 2.23
C VAL A 24 2.26 13.38 0.81
N ASN A 25 3.04 12.40 0.36
CA ASN A 25 2.88 11.81 -0.96
C ASN A 25 1.54 11.09 -1.10
N SER A 26 1.14 10.36 -0.05
CA SER A 26 -0.13 9.64 -0.03
C SER A 26 -1.35 10.57 0.03
N ALA A 27 -1.31 11.65 0.81
CA ALA A 27 -2.35 12.68 0.83
C ALA A 27 -2.47 13.40 -0.52
N THR A 28 -1.35 13.77 -1.14
CA THR A 28 -1.34 14.43 -2.46
C THR A 28 -1.99 13.54 -3.53
N ALA A 29 -1.57 12.28 -3.60
CA ALA A 29 -2.14 11.32 -4.53
C ALA A 29 -3.65 11.07 -4.28
N ALA A 30 -4.06 11.03 -3.00
CA ALA A 30 -5.46 10.88 -2.64
C ALA A 30 -6.30 12.11 -3.07
N SER A 31 -5.77 13.32 -2.90
CA SER A 31 -6.45 14.55 -3.35
C SER A 31 -6.60 14.60 -4.88
N ASP A 32 -5.55 14.22 -5.62
CA ASP A 32 -5.56 14.09 -7.09
C ASP A 32 -6.62 13.07 -7.54
N LEU A 33 -6.68 11.90 -6.88
CA LEU A 33 -7.68 10.86 -7.15
C LEU A 33 -9.10 11.32 -6.87
N ARG A 34 -9.32 12.04 -5.76
CA ARG A 34 -10.65 12.55 -5.38
C ARG A 34 -11.18 13.54 -6.40
N THR A 35 -10.29 14.35 -6.95
CA THR A 35 -10.61 15.33 -7.99
C THR A 35 -10.91 14.66 -9.33
N SER A 36 -10.11 13.65 -9.70
CA SER A 36 -10.19 13.00 -11.01
C SER A 36 -11.29 11.94 -11.09
N TYR A 37 -11.59 11.29 -9.97
CA TYR A 37 -12.54 10.17 -9.87
C TYR A 37 -13.55 10.44 -8.72
N PRO A 38 -14.54 11.33 -8.94
CA PRO A 38 -15.47 11.76 -7.89
C PRO A 38 -16.39 10.65 -7.35
N ASN A 39 -16.46 9.50 -8.04
CA ASN A 39 -17.34 8.39 -7.71
C ASN A 39 -16.60 7.19 -7.07
N ILE A 40 -15.44 7.41 -6.45
CA ILE A 40 -14.76 6.36 -5.67
C ILE A 40 -15.64 5.96 -4.48
N CYS A 41 -16.00 4.67 -4.42
CA CYS A 41 -16.90 4.14 -3.38
C CYS A 41 -16.16 3.37 -2.28
N LEU A 42 -14.96 2.86 -2.60
CA LEU A 42 -14.11 2.12 -1.69
C LEU A 42 -12.65 2.41 -2.04
N THR A 43 -11.86 2.78 -1.04
CA THR A 43 -10.41 2.93 -1.16
C THR A 43 -9.75 1.83 -0.34
N ILE A 44 -8.76 1.14 -0.92
CA ILE A 44 -7.95 0.15 -0.21
C ILE A 44 -6.49 0.58 -0.31
N LEU A 45 -5.85 0.85 0.83
CA LEU A 45 -4.42 1.11 0.88
C LEU A 45 -3.68 -0.20 1.05
N VAL A 46 -2.89 -0.57 0.05
CA VAL A 46 -2.15 -1.84 0.01
C VAL A 46 -0.66 -1.58 0.14
N GLY A 47 0.04 -2.37 0.95
CA GLY A 47 1.49 -2.26 1.08
C GLY A 47 2.08 -3.23 2.09
N VAL A 48 3.22 -2.86 2.67
CA VAL A 48 3.89 -3.63 3.72
C VAL A 48 3.92 -2.86 5.03
N CYS A 49 4.05 -3.58 6.15
CA CYS A 49 4.19 -3.02 7.49
C CYS A 49 5.22 -3.78 8.32
N GLY A 50 5.68 -3.14 9.40
CA GLY A 50 6.38 -3.81 10.50
C GLY A 50 5.39 -4.21 11.59
N ALA A 51 5.38 -5.47 12.03
CA ALA A 51 4.47 -5.95 13.07
C ALA A 51 5.05 -5.74 14.48
N VAL A 52 4.16 -5.65 15.47
CA VAL A 52 4.53 -5.78 16.89
C VAL A 52 4.60 -7.27 17.22
N PRO A 53 5.77 -7.80 17.65
CA PRO A 53 5.89 -9.22 18.00
C PRO A 53 5.07 -9.54 19.27
N SER A 54 4.41 -10.71 19.28
CA SER A 54 3.76 -11.27 20.47
C SER A 54 4.28 -12.69 20.72
N THR A 55 4.30 -13.09 21.99
CA THR A 55 4.62 -14.47 22.42
C THR A 55 3.43 -15.42 22.35
N ASP A 56 2.24 -14.91 22.02
CA ASP A 56 1.06 -15.74 21.89
C ASP A 56 1.21 -16.71 20.71
N GLU A 57 0.61 -17.89 20.81
CA GLU A 57 0.61 -18.87 19.72
C GLU A 57 -0.03 -18.31 18.43
N ASN A 58 -0.94 -17.33 18.61
CA ASN A 58 -1.61 -16.56 17.57
C ASN A 58 -0.88 -15.25 17.20
N GLY A 59 0.38 -15.07 17.64
CA GLY A 59 1.19 -13.90 17.34
C GLY A 59 1.40 -13.69 15.85
N ILE A 60 1.58 -12.43 15.46
CA ILE A 60 1.76 -12.02 14.06
C ILE A 60 3.13 -12.48 13.56
N ARG A 61 3.18 -13.09 12.37
CA ARG A 61 4.40 -13.64 11.76
C ARG A 61 4.74 -12.95 10.45
N LEU A 62 5.99 -13.10 10.00
CA LEU A 62 6.41 -12.63 8.67
C LEU A 62 5.58 -13.33 7.58
N GLY A 63 5.09 -12.52 6.64
CA GLY A 63 4.21 -12.94 5.57
C GLY A 63 2.73 -12.96 5.93
N ASP A 64 2.35 -12.80 7.21
CA ASP A 64 0.95 -12.55 7.58
C ASP A 64 0.45 -11.21 7.01
N VAL A 65 -0.86 -11.01 7.05
CA VAL A 65 -1.49 -9.75 6.63
C VAL A 65 -2.21 -9.13 7.82
N VAL A 66 -2.04 -7.83 7.98
CA VAL A 66 -2.78 -7.03 8.96
C VAL A 66 -3.76 -6.12 8.22
N ILE A 67 -5.02 -6.13 8.66
CA ILE A 67 -6.08 -5.25 8.20
C ILE A 67 -6.41 -4.27 9.32
N SER A 68 -6.28 -2.98 9.05
CA SER A 68 -6.53 -1.94 10.05
C SER A 68 -8.02 -1.81 10.35
N ASP A 69 -8.37 -1.79 11.64
CA ASP A 69 -9.67 -1.31 12.13
C ASP A 69 -9.62 0.17 12.53
N SER A 70 -8.43 0.69 12.81
CA SER A 70 -8.15 2.03 13.28
C SER A 70 -6.71 2.43 13.00
N ILE A 71 -6.48 3.74 12.87
CA ILE A 71 -5.17 4.33 12.63
C ILE A 71 -4.82 5.31 13.73
N VAL A 72 -3.59 5.22 14.21
CA VAL A 72 -3.00 6.14 15.18
C VAL A 72 -1.84 6.87 14.50
N GLN A 73 -1.90 8.20 14.43
CA GLN A 73 -0.78 8.97 13.91
C GLN A 73 0.26 9.19 15.02
N TYR A 74 1.23 8.28 15.12
CA TYR A 74 2.12 8.21 16.29
C TYR A 74 3.19 9.31 16.34
N ASP A 75 3.43 10.00 15.23
CA ASP A 75 4.37 11.11 15.12
C ASP A 75 3.67 12.49 15.13
N PHE A 76 2.38 12.53 15.48
CA PHE A 76 1.62 13.76 15.59
C PHE A 76 1.46 14.20 17.05
N GLY A 77 1.99 15.38 17.37
CA GLY A 77 2.09 15.83 18.75
C GLY A 77 2.94 17.08 18.88
N HIS A 78 3.28 17.39 20.13
CA HIS A 78 4.13 18.51 20.49
C HIS A 78 5.43 17.98 21.07
N GLN A 79 6.57 18.46 20.56
CA GLN A 79 7.86 18.24 21.20
C GLN A 79 8.04 19.27 22.31
N THR A 80 8.17 18.79 23.55
CA THR A 80 8.65 19.59 24.69
C THR A 80 10.15 19.37 24.87
N ASP A 81 10.79 20.15 25.75
CA ASP A 81 12.20 19.97 26.09
C ASP A 81 12.51 18.59 26.68
N GLN A 82 11.50 17.93 27.26
CA GLN A 82 11.65 16.65 27.96
C GLN A 82 11.18 15.47 27.10
N GLU A 83 10.08 15.63 26.39
CA GLU A 83 9.43 14.53 25.68
C GLU A 83 8.53 14.98 24.52
N PHE A 84 8.25 14.03 23.62
CA PHE A 84 7.23 14.19 22.60
C PHE A 84 5.86 13.78 23.16
N VAL A 85 4.95 14.74 23.29
CA VAL A 85 3.58 14.53 23.76
C VAL A 85 2.67 14.36 22.55
N ARG A 86 2.21 13.12 22.32
CA ARG A 86 1.28 12.81 21.22
C ARG A 86 -0.08 13.46 21.40
N LYS A 87 -0.67 13.93 20.31
CA LYS A 87 -2.09 14.30 20.26
C LYS A 87 -2.90 13.07 19.87
N LYS A 88 -3.99 12.80 20.58
CA LYS A 88 -4.94 11.76 20.18
C LYS A 88 -5.56 12.14 18.84
N THR A 89 -5.43 11.23 17.87
CA THR A 89 -6.10 11.35 16.58
C THR A 89 -7.33 10.44 16.57
N SER A 90 -8.53 11.02 16.61
CA SER A 90 -9.78 10.28 16.48
C SER A 90 -10.15 10.15 14.99
N HIS A 91 -9.75 9.05 14.36
CA HIS A 91 -10.01 8.79 12.94
C HIS A 91 -11.21 7.86 12.68
N GLY A 92 -11.73 7.20 13.72
CA GLY A 92 -12.81 6.21 13.62
C GLY A 92 -14.17 6.78 13.18
N ASP A 93 -14.46 8.04 13.48
CA ASP A 93 -15.79 8.64 13.28
C ASP A 93 -16.13 8.95 11.80
N LEU A 94 -15.16 8.78 10.89
CA LEU A 94 -15.28 9.16 9.48
C LEU A 94 -15.48 7.97 8.52
N VAL A 95 -15.51 6.73 9.02
CA VAL A 95 -15.68 5.54 8.16
C VAL A 95 -17.15 5.35 7.79
N PRO A 96 -17.52 5.34 6.50
CA PRO A 96 -18.88 5.05 6.06
C PRO A 96 -19.35 3.70 6.59
N LYS A 97 -20.62 3.62 7.01
CA LYS A 97 -21.25 2.39 7.51
C LYS A 97 -21.07 1.20 6.59
N GLU A 98 -21.06 1.42 5.28
CA GLU A 98 -20.81 0.39 4.27
C GLU A 98 -19.44 -0.28 4.43
N ILE A 99 -18.39 0.49 4.75
CA ILE A 99 -17.03 0.00 4.98
C ILE A 99 -16.96 -0.69 6.35
N LEU A 100 -17.60 -0.14 7.39
CA LEU A 100 -17.67 -0.77 8.72
C LEU A 100 -18.35 -2.16 8.64
N ASN A 101 -19.51 -2.24 8.00
CA ASN A 101 -20.23 -3.50 7.82
C ASN A 101 -19.39 -4.53 7.03
N LEU A 102 -18.64 -4.07 6.02
CA LEU A 102 -17.71 -4.94 5.30
C LEU A 102 -16.62 -5.47 6.25
N LEU A 103 -15.97 -4.60 7.03
CA LEU A 103 -14.95 -5.00 8.00
C LEU A 103 -15.49 -5.99 9.04
N GLU A 104 -16.65 -5.70 9.64
CA GLU A 104 -17.33 -6.60 10.58
C GLU A 104 -17.59 -7.98 9.95
N SER A 105 -18.10 -8.00 8.71
CA SER A 105 -18.36 -9.27 8.00
C SER A 105 -17.09 -10.07 7.75
N LEU A 106 -15.96 -9.39 7.47
CA LEU A 106 -14.66 -10.01 7.23
C LEU A 106 -14.04 -10.56 8.52
N GLN A 107 -14.31 -9.94 9.67
CA GLN A 107 -13.81 -10.38 10.97
C GLN A 107 -14.50 -11.64 11.51
N THR A 108 -15.70 -11.96 11.03
CA THR A 108 -16.40 -13.22 11.39
C THR A 108 -15.56 -14.46 11.06
N VAL A 109 -15.79 -15.58 11.76
CA VAL A 109 -15.08 -16.85 11.52
C VAL A 109 -15.17 -17.28 10.05
N LEU A 110 -16.36 -17.18 9.45
CA LEU A 110 -16.57 -17.50 8.04
C LEU A 110 -15.93 -16.47 7.11
N GLY A 111 -16.01 -15.18 7.45
CA GLY A 111 -15.36 -14.08 6.76
C GLY A 111 -13.86 -14.29 6.64
N LYS A 112 -13.19 -14.49 7.79
CA LYS A 112 -11.75 -14.79 7.89
C LYS A 112 -11.38 -16.03 7.08
N ARG A 113 -12.09 -17.15 7.26
CA ARG A 113 -11.82 -18.39 6.51
C ARG A 113 -11.90 -18.19 5.00
N ARG A 114 -12.96 -17.52 4.53
CA ARG A 114 -13.13 -17.20 3.11
C ARG A 114 -12.02 -16.25 2.64
N LEU A 115 -11.64 -15.27 3.46
CA LEU A 115 -10.60 -14.29 3.12
C LEU A 115 -9.24 -14.96 2.97
N MET A 116 -8.84 -15.80 3.92
CA MET A 116 -7.61 -16.59 3.84
C MET A 116 -7.61 -17.50 2.61
N LYS A 117 -8.70 -18.23 2.34
CA LYS A 117 -8.83 -19.08 1.13
C LYS A 117 -8.68 -18.29 -0.17
N GLY A 118 -9.35 -17.15 -0.28
CA GLY A 118 -9.26 -16.27 -1.44
C GLY A 118 -7.86 -15.71 -1.62
N SER A 119 -7.24 -15.23 -0.54
CA SER A 119 -5.88 -14.70 -0.53
C SER A 119 -4.87 -15.74 -1.00
N ALA A 120 -4.96 -16.98 -0.48
CA ALA A 120 -4.12 -18.09 -0.91
C ALA A 120 -4.30 -18.45 -2.40
N THR A 121 -5.51 -18.30 -2.94
CA THR A 121 -5.76 -18.53 -4.37
C THR A 121 -5.10 -17.44 -5.22
N PHE A 122 -5.25 -16.18 -4.83
CA PHE A 122 -4.78 -15.05 -5.63
C PHE A 122 -3.26 -14.83 -5.58
N ILE A 123 -2.59 -15.19 -4.48
CA ILE A 123 -1.12 -15.16 -4.48
C ILE A 123 -0.52 -16.21 -5.42
N GLU A 124 -1.15 -17.38 -5.55
CA GLU A 124 -0.72 -18.40 -6.52
C GLU A 124 -0.98 -17.96 -7.97
N GLU A 125 -2.08 -17.23 -8.25
CA GLU A 125 -2.28 -16.56 -9.54
C GLU A 125 -1.19 -15.52 -9.83
N LEU A 126 -0.82 -14.70 -8.82
CA LEU A 126 0.23 -13.69 -8.95
C LEU A 126 1.59 -14.34 -9.23
N LYS A 127 1.95 -15.42 -8.52
CA LYS A 127 3.18 -16.19 -8.77
C LYS A 127 3.22 -16.76 -10.18
N LYS A 128 2.13 -17.38 -10.65
CA LYS A 128 2.02 -17.90 -12.02
C LYS A 128 2.16 -16.79 -13.06
N THR A 129 1.55 -15.64 -12.78
CA THR A 129 1.69 -14.45 -13.64
C THR A 129 3.14 -13.99 -13.68
N ALA A 130 3.79 -13.79 -12.53
CA ALA A 130 5.21 -13.42 -12.44
C ALA A 130 6.13 -14.39 -13.21
N ALA A 131 5.90 -15.69 -13.08
CA ALA A 131 6.64 -16.72 -13.81
C ALA A 131 6.50 -16.57 -15.33
N ARG A 132 5.29 -16.34 -15.86
CA ARG A 132 5.09 -16.10 -17.31
C ARG A 132 5.84 -14.87 -17.84
N LEU A 133 6.25 -13.97 -16.95
CA LEU A 133 6.91 -12.72 -17.25
C LEU A 133 8.43 -12.79 -17.03
N GLY A 134 8.96 -14.00 -16.83
CA GLY A 134 10.37 -14.22 -16.54
C GLY A 134 10.79 -13.86 -15.12
N GLN A 135 9.84 -13.52 -14.23
CA GLN A 135 10.10 -13.16 -12.83
C GLN A 135 9.82 -14.36 -11.91
N HIS A 136 10.39 -15.52 -12.25
CA HIS A 136 10.23 -16.74 -11.48
C HIS A 136 10.69 -16.54 -10.03
N GLY A 137 9.90 -17.05 -9.09
CA GLY A 137 10.21 -17.02 -7.66
C GLY A 137 10.08 -15.66 -6.96
N ARG A 138 9.71 -14.58 -7.68
CA ARG A 138 9.62 -13.23 -7.10
C ARG A 138 8.72 -13.13 -5.87
N TYR A 139 7.61 -13.87 -5.87
CA TYR A 139 6.64 -13.88 -4.78
C TYR A 139 6.64 -15.20 -4.01
N ASP A 140 7.75 -15.94 -4.03
CA ASP A 140 7.88 -17.13 -3.20
C ASP A 140 8.10 -16.74 -1.74
N ARG A 141 7.60 -17.58 -0.84
CA ARG A 141 7.73 -17.34 0.59
C ARG A 141 9.19 -17.59 0.98
N PRO A 142 9.88 -16.63 1.61
CA PRO A 142 11.26 -16.84 2.03
C PRO A 142 11.39 -18.00 3.03
N GLU A 143 12.40 -18.84 2.84
CA GLU A 143 12.77 -19.94 3.74
C GLU A 143 13.68 -19.43 4.86
N LYS A 144 13.16 -18.65 5.82
CA LYS A 144 13.99 -18.33 6.99
C LYS A 144 14.08 -19.54 7.92
N ARG A 145 15.20 -20.28 7.84
CA ARG A 145 15.77 -21.05 8.95
C ARG A 145 15.80 -20.14 10.18
N ILE A 146 15.08 -20.55 11.22
CA ILE A 146 15.21 -20.16 12.64
C ILE A 146 16.18 -18.98 12.81
N ILE A 147 15.66 -17.74 12.87
CA ILE A 147 16.40 -16.71 13.61
C ILE A 147 16.29 -17.19 15.05
N SER A 148 17.31 -17.93 15.49
CA SER A 148 17.54 -18.11 16.90
C SER A 148 17.64 -16.69 17.42
N VAL A 149 16.64 -16.27 18.20
CA VAL A 149 16.67 -15.00 18.92
C VAL A 149 17.80 -15.15 19.93
N THR A 150 19.02 -14.96 19.43
CA THR A 150 20.25 -15.10 20.17
C THR A 150 20.36 -13.81 20.94
N ARG A 151 19.81 -13.79 22.16
CA ARG A 151 20.11 -12.83 23.23
C ARG A 151 20.47 -11.42 22.71
N SER A 152 19.57 -10.79 21.98
CA SER A 152 19.74 -9.36 21.69
C SER A 152 19.11 -8.57 22.84
N MET A 153 19.78 -7.51 23.28
CA MET A 153 19.37 -6.59 24.37
C MET A 153 18.08 -5.79 24.03
N SER A 154 17.33 -6.24 23.03
CA SER A 154 16.16 -5.61 22.41
C SER A 154 14.83 -6.29 22.77
N GLN A 155 14.80 -7.19 23.76
CA GLN A 155 13.55 -7.73 24.28
C GLN A 155 12.91 -6.76 25.31
N PRO A 156 11.57 -6.61 25.32
CA PRO A 156 10.86 -5.92 26.40
C PRO A 156 11.21 -6.55 27.77
N LEU A 157 11.28 -5.72 28.82
CA LEU A 157 11.69 -6.13 30.18
C LEU A 157 10.96 -7.38 30.72
N ALA A 158 9.76 -7.68 30.22
CA ALA A 158 8.96 -8.86 30.58
C ALA A 158 9.47 -10.20 30.02
N LEU A 159 10.36 -10.19 29.02
CA LEU A 159 10.87 -11.39 28.34
C LEU A 159 12.26 -11.86 28.81
N ARG A 160 12.83 -11.20 29.83
CA ARG A 160 14.12 -11.60 30.40
C ARG A 160 13.98 -12.90 31.21
N GLY A 161 13.90 -14.05 30.53
CA GLY A 161 13.93 -15.35 31.21
C GLY A 161 13.42 -16.59 30.49
N GLN A 162 12.78 -16.51 29.32
CA GLN A 162 12.19 -17.70 28.69
C GLN A 162 12.84 -18.04 27.34
N ARG A 163 13.48 -19.21 27.31
CA ARG A 163 13.90 -19.89 26.07
C ARG A 163 12.65 -20.33 25.31
N ALA A 164 12.27 -19.61 24.27
CA ALA A 164 11.32 -20.12 23.29
C ALA A 164 12.12 -20.79 22.15
N ASP A 165 12.46 -22.06 22.35
CA ASP A 165 12.87 -22.98 21.29
C ASP A 165 11.60 -23.39 20.52
N GLN A 166 10.96 -22.43 19.84
CA GLN A 166 9.78 -22.68 19.03
C GLN A 166 10.20 -22.81 17.58
N THR A 167 10.30 -24.05 17.12
CA THR A 167 10.18 -24.39 15.71
C THR A 167 8.85 -23.84 15.20
N ILE A 168 8.86 -22.67 14.56
CA ILE A 168 7.67 -22.07 13.97
C ILE A 168 7.22 -22.99 12.83
N ASN A 169 6.23 -23.83 13.10
CA ASN A 169 5.52 -24.59 12.07
C ASN A 169 5.00 -23.58 11.03
N ILE A 170 5.46 -23.73 9.79
CA ILE A 170 5.19 -22.82 8.66
C ILE A 170 3.74 -23.03 8.22
N GLN A 171 2.79 -22.62 9.05
CA GLN A 171 1.38 -22.55 8.68
C GLN A 171 1.19 -21.49 7.59
N ALA A 172 0.14 -21.66 6.78
CA ALA A 172 -0.28 -20.68 5.78
C ALA A 172 -0.42 -19.29 6.44
N PRO A 173 -0.10 -18.20 5.73
CA PRO A 173 -0.24 -16.84 6.25
C PRO A 173 -1.62 -16.60 6.85
N THR A 174 -1.63 -15.99 8.03
CA THR A 174 -2.86 -15.64 8.76
C THR A 174 -3.22 -14.18 8.53
N ILE A 175 -4.49 -13.84 8.76
CA ILE A 175 -5.00 -12.47 8.63
C ILE A 175 -5.43 -11.96 10.00
N HIS A 176 -4.81 -10.86 10.41
CA HIS A 176 -5.01 -10.19 11.68
C HIS A 176 -5.78 -8.89 11.48
N PHE A 177 -6.60 -8.51 12.44
CA PHE A 177 -7.30 -7.23 12.47
C PHE A 177 -6.87 -6.49 13.73
N GLY A 178 -6.60 -5.20 13.60
CA GLY A 178 -6.23 -4.37 14.75
C GLY A 178 -5.70 -3.00 14.35
N SER A 179 -5.39 -2.20 15.36
CA SER A 179 -4.93 -0.83 15.18
C SER A 179 -3.52 -0.77 14.59
N MET A 180 -3.27 0.17 13.67
CA MET A 180 -1.93 0.43 13.14
C MET A 180 -1.47 1.85 13.46
N ALA A 181 -0.18 1.99 13.73
CA ALA A 181 0.49 3.28 13.78
C ALA A 181 0.92 3.74 12.38
N SER A 182 0.65 5.00 12.06
CA SER A 182 1.06 5.67 10.82
C SER A 182 1.94 6.88 11.11
N GLY A 183 3.03 7.05 10.37
CA GLY A 183 3.94 8.19 10.52
C GLY A 183 5.00 8.27 9.42
N ASP A 184 5.70 9.40 9.31
CA ASP A 184 6.72 9.63 8.27
C ASP A 184 8.10 9.04 8.63
N THR A 185 8.28 8.59 9.88
CA THR A 185 9.50 7.92 10.31
C THR A 185 9.41 6.40 10.11
N VAL A 186 10.51 5.77 9.69
CA VAL A 186 10.61 4.31 9.71
C VAL A 186 10.91 3.87 11.14
N MET A 187 10.02 3.08 11.75
CA MET A 187 10.28 2.50 13.07
C MET A 187 11.34 1.39 12.98
N ILE A 188 12.50 1.61 13.59
CA ILE A 188 13.61 0.66 13.69
C ILE A 188 14.09 0.45 15.15
N SER A 189 13.34 0.97 16.13
CA SER A 189 13.66 0.87 17.56
C SER A 189 12.63 0.00 18.26
N ALA A 190 13.04 -1.21 18.65
CA ALA A 190 12.20 -2.15 19.41
C ALA A 190 11.63 -1.51 20.69
N ILE A 191 12.44 -0.72 21.40
CA ILE A 191 12.04 -0.05 22.64
C ILE A 191 10.93 0.98 22.38
N HIS A 192 11.08 1.81 21.34
CA HIS A 192 10.04 2.80 21.02
C HIS A 192 8.79 2.13 20.46
N ARG A 193 8.96 1.13 19.60
CA ARG A 193 7.87 0.28 19.09
C ARG A 193 7.02 -0.25 20.23
N ASP A 194 7.63 -0.92 21.21
CA ASP A 194 6.90 -1.58 22.31
C ASP A 194 6.20 -0.56 23.21
N ARG A 195 6.82 0.61 23.48
CA ARG A 195 6.18 1.70 24.24
C ARG A 195 4.94 2.24 23.52
N ILE A 196 5.03 2.48 22.21
CA ILE A 196 3.89 2.98 21.42
C ILE A 196 2.82 1.89 21.33
N ALA A 197 3.21 0.63 21.10
CA ALA A 197 2.30 -0.51 21.06
C ALA A 197 1.50 -0.67 22.34
N ALA A 198 2.15 -0.62 23.50
CA ALA A 198 1.48 -0.70 24.78
C ALA A 198 0.58 0.50 25.07
N ALA A 199 1.01 1.72 24.68
CA ALA A 199 0.25 2.94 24.96
C ALA A 199 -1.01 3.08 24.09
N GLU A 200 -0.95 2.64 22.83
CA GLU A 200 -1.98 2.88 21.82
C GLU A 200 -2.73 1.60 21.39
N ASN A 201 -2.34 0.45 21.93
CA ASN A 201 -2.89 -0.86 21.57
C ASN A 201 -2.82 -1.14 20.04
N ILE A 202 -1.69 -0.79 19.43
CA ILE A 202 -1.41 -1.05 18.01
C ILE A 202 -0.70 -2.39 17.82
N ILE A 203 -0.88 -2.99 16.64
CA ILE A 203 -0.27 -4.27 16.27
C ILE A 203 0.69 -4.17 15.09
N ALA A 204 0.75 -3.02 14.39
CA ALA A 204 1.67 -2.80 13.29
C ALA A 204 1.98 -1.31 13.06
N PHE A 205 3.08 -1.05 12.32
CA PHE A 205 3.56 0.26 11.91
C PHE A 205 3.65 0.35 10.39
N GLU A 206 3.14 1.44 9.81
CA GLU A 206 3.20 1.78 8.39
C GLU A 206 3.36 3.31 8.20
N MET A 207 3.43 3.81 6.96
CA MET A 207 3.85 5.21 6.70
C MET A 207 2.91 6.05 5.85
N GLU A 208 1.79 5.50 5.36
CA GLU A 208 0.94 6.19 4.37
C GLU A 208 -0.51 6.37 4.85
N GLY A 209 -0.99 5.53 5.77
CA GLY A 209 -2.38 5.45 6.20
C GLY A 209 -2.96 6.78 6.67
N ALA A 210 -2.25 7.50 7.55
CA ALA A 210 -2.72 8.79 8.07
C ALA A 210 -2.84 9.88 7.00
N GLY A 211 -2.08 9.80 5.91
CA GLY A 211 -2.19 10.75 4.79
C GLY A 211 -3.45 10.51 3.96
N ILE A 212 -3.72 9.25 3.59
CA ILE A 212 -4.90 8.90 2.78
C ILE A 212 -6.19 9.11 3.55
N TRP A 213 -6.20 8.78 4.85
CA TRP A 213 -7.41 8.83 5.67
C TRP A 213 -8.02 10.23 5.77
N GLN A 214 -7.23 11.29 5.55
CA GLN A 214 -7.71 12.67 5.51
C GLN A 214 -8.57 12.97 4.27
N GLU A 215 -8.32 12.25 3.17
CA GLU A 215 -8.98 12.48 1.87
C GLU A 215 -10.08 11.44 1.60
N PHE A 216 -9.82 10.18 1.98
CA PHE A 216 -10.72 9.05 1.80
C PHE A 216 -10.80 8.17 3.05
N PRO A 217 -12.01 7.76 3.48
CA PRO A 217 -12.11 6.58 4.33
C PRO A 217 -11.61 5.36 3.53
N CYS A 218 -10.65 4.62 4.07
CA CYS A 218 -10.04 3.48 3.37
C CYS A 218 -9.91 2.25 4.26
N ILE A 219 -9.82 1.08 3.64
CA ILE A 219 -9.39 -0.15 4.31
C ILE A 219 -7.88 -0.25 4.11
N ILE A 220 -7.11 -0.36 5.19
CA ILE A 220 -5.66 -0.47 5.10
C ILE A 220 -5.28 -1.94 5.25
N VAL A 221 -4.61 -2.49 4.23
CA VAL A 221 -4.21 -3.90 4.12
C VAL A 221 -2.70 -3.95 3.93
N LYS A 222 -1.99 -4.44 4.95
CA LYS A 222 -0.52 -4.45 4.95
C LYS A 222 0.02 -5.86 5.18
N GLY A 223 0.95 -6.29 4.34
CA GLY A 223 1.69 -7.53 4.55
C GLY A 223 2.86 -7.31 5.50
N VAL A 224 3.11 -8.26 6.39
CA VAL A 224 4.15 -8.14 7.40
C VAL A 224 5.51 -8.50 6.80
N SER A 225 6.39 -7.51 6.66
CA SER A 225 7.75 -7.68 6.11
C SER A 225 8.85 -7.71 7.16
N ASP A 226 8.58 -7.19 8.36
CA ASP A 226 9.54 -7.06 9.47
C ASP A 226 8.81 -6.84 10.80
N PHE A 227 9.55 -6.66 11.89
CA PHE A 227 9.03 -6.42 13.24
C PHE A 227 9.28 -5.00 13.76
N ALA A 228 9.45 -4.02 12.86
CA ALA A 228 9.67 -2.61 13.23
C ALA A 228 10.83 -2.40 14.22
N ASP A 229 11.94 -3.11 14.00
CA ASP A 229 13.18 -3.01 14.75
C ASP A 229 14.41 -2.94 13.82
N CYS A 230 15.60 -2.96 14.41
CA CYS A 230 16.85 -2.86 13.70
C CYS A 230 17.22 -4.10 12.87
N GLU A 231 16.46 -5.20 12.99
CA GLU A 231 16.70 -6.46 12.25
C GLU A 231 15.91 -6.50 10.92
N LYS A 232 15.26 -5.39 10.53
CA LYS A 232 14.50 -5.25 9.28
C LYS A 232 15.34 -5.62 8.04
N THR A 233 14.90 -6.63 7.29
CA THR A 233 15.46 -7.00 5.97
C THR A 233 14.45 -6.76 4.85
N LYS A 234 14.92 -6.67 3.60
CA LYS A 234 14.05 -6.49 2.41
C LYS A 234 13.49 -7.79 1.84
N GLU A 235 14.00 -8.93 2.31
CA GLU A 235 13.71 -10.28 1.78
C GLU A 235 12.22 -10.62 1.75
N TRP A 236 11.48 -10.21 2.79
CA TRP A 236 10.04 -10.49 2.89
C TRP A 236 9.14 -9.50 2.15
N GLN A 237 9.68 -8.39 1.64
CA GLN A 237 8.86 -7.29 1.11
C GLN A 237 8.04 -7.70 -0.12
N ASP A 238 8.64 -8.41 -1.08
CA ASP A 238 7.92 -8.82 -2.31
C ASP A 238 6.80 -9.83 -1.97
N TYR A 239 7.09 -10.83 -1.14
CA TYR A 239 6.08 -11.79 -0.67
C TYR A 239 4.96 -11.10 0.12
N ALA A 240 5.32 -10.26 1.09
CA ALA A 240 4.37 -9.56 1.95
C ALA A 240 3.47 -8.61 1.14
N ALA A 241 4.04 -7.85 0.20
CA ALA A 241 3.29 -6.98 -0.70
C ALA A 241 2.34 -7.77 -1.59
N ALA A 242 2.79 -8.89 -2.17
CA ALA A 242 1.94 -9.77 -2.97
C ALA A 242 0.81 -10.38 -2.15
N MET A 243 1.09 -10.77 -0.90
CA MET A 243 0.08 -11.30 0.00
C MET A 243 -0.99 -10.26 0.35
N ALA A 244 -0.58 -9.02 0.66
CA ALA A 244 -1.49 -7.90 0.89
C ALA A 244 -2.35 -7.58 -0.34
N ALA A 245 -1.78 -7.60 -1.54
CA ALA A 245 -2.49 -7.39 -2.80
C ALA A 245 -3.51 -8.52 -3.07
N ALA A 246 -3.12 -9.78 -2.86
CA ALA A 246 -4.00 -10.93 -2.97
C ALA A 246 -5.16 -10.86 -1.95
N THR A 247 -4.89 -10.47 -0.71
CA THR A 247 -5.93 -10.23 0.30
C THR A 247 -6.86 -9.10 -0.11
N SER A 248 -6.34 -8.02 -0.68
CA SER A 248 -7.14 -6.89 -1.18
C SER A 248 -8.08 -7.29 -2.32
N LYS A 249 -7.60 -8.12 -3.27
CA LYS A 249 -8.46 -8.73 -4.30
C LYS A 249 -9.56 -9.60 -3.68
N ALA A 250 -9.26 -10.34 -2.62
CA ALA A 250 -10.24 -11.16 -1.90
C ALA A 250 -11.27 -10.33 -1.09
N ILE A 251 -10.89 -9.15 -0.58
CA ILE A 251 -11.81 -8.18 0.02
C ILE A 251 -12.74 -7.61 -1.06
N LEU A 252 -12.19 -7.15 -2.18
CA LEU A 252 -12.95 -6.51 -3.26
C LEU A 252 -14.04 -7.45 -3.80
N LYS A 253 -13.76 -8.75 -3.94
CA LYS A 253 -14.77 -9.75 -4.35
C LYS A 253 -15.96 -9.91 -3.39
N ARG A 254 -15.83 -9.46 -2.14
CA ARG A 254 -16.93 -9.46 -1.16
C ARG A 254 -17.61 -8.11 -1.03
N TYR A 255 -17.04 -7.07 -1.60
CA TYR A 255 -17.65 -5.77 -1.60
C TYR A 255 -18.88 -5.79 -2.51
N ILE A 256 -20.05 -5.60 -1.89
CA ILE A 256 -21.29 -5.45 -2.62
C ILE A 256 -21.53 -3.95 -2.74
N HIS A 257 -21.52 -3.47 -3.98
CA HIS A 257 -22.00 -2.12 -4.24
C HIS A 257 -23.51 -2.12 -4.00
N THR A 258 -23.95 -1.37 -2.99
CA THR A 258 -25.37 -1.03 -2.89
C THR A 258 -25.63 0.09 -3.90
N ASP A 259 -26.79 0.09 -4.56
CA ASP A 259 -27.14 1.11 -5.54
C ASP A 259 -27.15 2.49 -4.88
N ARG A 260 -26.01 3.19 -4.89
CA ARG A 260 -25.96 4.61 -4.56
C ARG A 260 -26.64 5.35 -5.70
N LYS A 261 -27.69 6.10 -5.39
CA LYS A 261 -28.18 7.14 -6.29
C LYS A 261 -27.06 8.17 -6.42
N LEU A 262 -26.33 8.12 -7.54
CA LEU A 262 -25.34 9.12 -7.91
C LEU A 262 -26.05 10.48 -7.94
N THR A 263 -25.76 11.33 -6.96
CA THR A 263 -26.14 12.74 -7.01
C THR A 263 -25.01 13.46 -7.72
N PRO A 264 -25.23 13.99 -8.94
CA PRO A 264 -24.18 14.76 -9.59
C PRO A 264 -23.83 15.97 -8.72
N PRO A 265 -22.53 16.32 -8.58
CA PRO A 265 -22.14 17.47 -7.80
C PRO A 265 -22.79 18.75 -8.38
N PRO A 266 -23.31 19.66 -7.53
CA PRO A 266 -23.89 20.91 -8.01
C PRO A 266 -22.83 21.71 -8.77
N GLY A 267 -23.06 22.00 -10.06
CA GLY A 267 -22.25 22.93 -10.84
C GLY A 267 -21.29 22.34 -11.88
N HIS A 268 -21.19 21.01 -12.03
CA HIS A 268 -20.47 20.44 -13.17
C HIS A 268 -21.41 20.26 -14.37
N SER A 269 -21.28 21.15 -15.35
CA SER A 269 -21.83 20.95 -16.69
C SER A 269 -21.37 19.59 -17.24
N LEU A 270 -22.30 18.76 -17.69
CA LEU A 270 -22.07 17.49 -18.40
C LEU A 270 -21.49 17.71 -19.80
N LEU A 271 -20.60 18.69 -19.97
CA LEU A 271 -19.70 18.69 -21.10
C LEU A 271 -18.60 17.69 -20.77
N ALA A 272 -18.87 16.44 -21.14
CA ALA A 272 -17.84 15.43 -21.27
C ALA A 272 -16.65 16.06 -21.99
N ARG A 273 -15.56 16.33 -21.25
CA ARG A 273 -14.27 16.48 -21.91
C ARG A 273 -14.00 15.13 -22.54
N GLN A 274 -14.26 15.03 -23.85
CA GLN A 274 -13.70 13.98 -24.69
C GLN A 274 -12.18 14.16 -24.71
N HIS A 275 -11.51 13.80 -23.62
CA HIS A 275 -10.14 13.32 -23.73
C HIS A 275 -10.27 11.85 -24.11
N GLY A 276 -10.13 11.58 -25.40
CA GLY A 276 -10.30 10.26 -25.96
C GLY A 276 -9.37 9.24 -25.32
N SER A 277 -9.95 8.22 -24.70
CA SER A 277 -9.36 6.89 -24.64
C SER A 277 -10.48 5.87 -24.84
N ASN A 278 -10.63 5.43 -26.09
CA ASN A 278 -11.40 4.22 -26.41
C ASN A 278 -10.58 3.01 -25.94
N TYR A 279 -10.73 2.57 -24.69
CA TYR A 279 -10.27 1.24 -24.29
C TYR A 279 -11.21 0.62 -23.26
N GLY A 280 -12.21 -0.12 -23.76
CA GLY A 280 -12.90 -1.15 -23.00
C GLY A 280 -12.06 -2.43 -23.04
N GLY A 281 -11.28 -2.69 -22.00
CA GLY A 281 -10.54 -3.94 -21.80
C GLY A 281 -10.81 -4.50 -20.41
N THR A 282 -10.93 -5.82 -20.30
CA THR A 282 -11.03 -6.53 -19.02
C THR A 282 -9.62 -6.82 -18.53
N ILE A 283 -9.20 -6.22 -17.41
CA ILE A 283 -7.88 -6.51 -16.83
C ILE A 283 -7.99 -7.78 -15.99
N GLU A 284 -7.62 -8.91 -16.57
CA GLU A 284 -7.60 -10.20 -15.86
C GLU A 284 -6.29 -10.43 -15.09
N THR A 285 -5.21 -9.70 -15.41
CA THR A 285 -3.93 -9.69 -14.67
C THR A 285 -3.21 -8.35 -14.80
N VAL A 286 -2.30 -8.02 -13.86
CA VAL A 286 -1.55 -6.74 -13.73
C VAL A 286 -0.63 -6.44 -14.94
N HIS A 287 -0.72 -7.21 -16.02
CA HIS A 287 0.20 -7.16 -17.15
C HIS A 287 -0.24 -6.34 -18.36
N ASP A 288 -1.43 -5.72 -18.33
CA ASP A 288 -1.83 -4.77 -19.38
C ASP A 288 -1.09 -3.42 -19.28
N VAL A 289 -0.10 -3.29 -18.39
CA VAL A 289 0.66 -2.05 -18.16
C VAL A 289 2.08 -2.10 -18.74
N ILE A 290 2.49 -3.17 -19.44
CA ILE A 290 3.85 -3.24 -20.01
C ILE A 290 3.84 -3.54 -21.50
N GLN A 291 3.24 -2.66 -22.32
CA GLN A 291 3.65 -2.43 -23.71
C GLN A 291 3.26 -1.02 -24.19
N GLY A 292 4.23 -0.10 -24.18
CA GLY A 292 4.36 0.99 -25.16
C GLY A 292 3.34 2.13 -25.14
N ASN A 293 3.60 3.18 -24.35
CA ASN A 293 3.15 4.53 -24.71
C ASN A 293 3.89 4.98 -25.99
N ARG A 294 3.35 4.67 -27.18
CA ARG A 294 3.75 5.31 -28.45
C ARG A 294 2.90 6.55 -28.65
N MET A 295 3.44 7.73 -28.35
CA MET A 295 2.83 9.00 -28.73
C MET A 295 3.12 9.25 -30.23
N ARG A 296 2.08 9.27 -31.07
CA ARG A 296 2.15 9.76 -32.46
C ARG A 296 1.62 11.18 -32.46
N VAL A 297 2.48 12.17 -32.66
CA VAL A 297 2.07 13.55 -32.92
C VAL A 297 2.06 13.76 -34.44
N SER A 298 0.88 13.79 -35.05
CA SER A 298 0.71 14.34 -36.39
C SER A 298 0.14 15.75 -36.25
N SER A 299 0.99 16.77 -36.44
CA SER A 299 0.52 18.14 -36.63
C SER A 299 0.51 18.46 -38.12
N THR A 300 -0.66 18.68 -38.71
CA THR A 300 -0.82 19.20 -40.08
C THR A 300 -0.95 20.73 -40.12
N GLN A 301 -0.35 21.45 -39.18
CA GLN A 301 -0.24 22.91 -39.27
C GLN A 301 1.12 23.41 -38.81
N PRO A 302 1.81 24.24 -39.61
CA PRO A 302 3.05 24.88 -39.19
C PRO A 302 2.75 25.94 -38.10
N PRO A 303 3.63 26.11 -37.10
CA PRO A 303 3.44 27.12 -36.06
C PRO A 303 3.50 28.53 -36.65
N ARG A 304 2.48 29.34 -36.36
CA ARG A 304 2.53 30.79 -36.56
C ARG A 304 3.53 31.39 -35.56
N ALA A 305 4.49 32.15 -36.09
CA ALA A 305 5.46 32.90 -35.32
C ALA A 305 4.77 33.97 -34.47
N TYR A 306 5.11 34.02 -33.19
CA TYR A 306 5.13 35.24 -32.40
C TYR A 306 6.39 35.24 -31.53
N GLU A 307 7.28 36.16 -31.87
CA GLU A 307 8.35 36.76 -31.05
C GLU A 307 7.70 37.47 -29.83
N GLN A 308 8.32 37.76 -28.69
CA GLN A 308 9.72 37.75 -28.24
C GLN A 308 9.75 37.92 -26.71
N GLU A 309 10.97 37.85 -26.17
CA GLU A 309 11.50 38.39 -24.89
C GLU A 309 11.69 37.43 -23.71
N GLY A 310 12.97 37.10 -23.48
CA GLY A 310 13.58 37.41 -22.18
C GLY A 310 13.98 36.26 -21.27
N SER A 311 14.93 35.41 -21.66
CA SER A 311 16.19 35.19 -20.91
C SER A 311 16.98 34.02 -21.49
N SER A 312 18.20 34.34 -21.91
CA SER A 312 19.18 33.41 -22.45
C SER A 312 19.91 32.67 -21.33
N PHE A 313 19.98 31.34 -21.42
CA PHE A 313 21.12 30.60 -20.88
C PHE A 313 21.68 29.71 -21.99
N LYS A 314 22.81 30.13 -22.57
CA LYS A 314 23.57 29.36 -23.55
C LYS A 314 24.45 28.33 -22.82
N ALA A 315 24.61 27.21 -23.52
CA ALA A 315 25.20 25.94 -23.13
C ALA A 315 26.68 25.99 -22.70
N ASN A 316 27.09 24.93 -22.01
CA ASN A 316 28.36 24.25 -22.27
C ASN A 316 28.22 22.75 -21.94
N ILE A 317 28.11 21.94 -22.99
CA ILE A 317 28.32 20.49 -22.93
C ILE A 317 29.83 20.28 -23.10
N GLN A 318 30.49 19.78 -22.06
CA GLN A 318 31.79 19.12 -22.19
C GLN A 318 31.59 17.61 -22.01
N SER A 319 31.94 16.88 -23.06
CA SER A 319 32.00 15.42 -23.09
C SER A 319 33.26 14.93 -22.34
N GLY A 320 33.08 14.04 -21.37
CA GLY A 320 34.15 13.30 -20.71
C GLY A 320 33.55 12.14 -19.92
N ALA A 321 33.99 10.92 -20.22
CA ALA A 321 33.27 9.67 -20.00
C ALA A 321 33.01 9.28 -18.53
N GLY A 322 31.80 8.77 -18.29
CA GLY A 322 31.37 8.02 -17.12
C GLY A 322 30.01 7.38 -17.44
N VAL A 323 30.02 6.11 -17.81
CA VAL A 323 28.85 5.38 -18.34
C VAL A 323 27.75 5.27 -17.28
N GLN A 324 26.70 6.09 -17.41
CA GLN A 324 25.37 5.81 -16.86
C GLN A 324 24.53 5.21 -17.98
N GLN A 325 24.19 3.94 -17.84
CA GLN A 325 23.43 3.18 -18.83
C GLN A 325 21.96 3.61 -18.77
N GLY A 326 21.62 4.61 -19.58
CA GLY A 326 20.26 5.01 -19.93
C GLY A 326 20.01 4.74 -21.42
N ASN A 327 18.95 3.98 -21.69
CA ASN A 327 18.12 3.90 -22.89
C ASN A 327 18.80 3.80 -24.26
N VAL A 328 18.78 2.59 -24.83
CA VAL A 328 18.99 2.36 -26.27
C VAL A 328 17.63 2.30 -26.98
N MET A 329 17.58 3.03 -28.09
CA MET A 329 16.51 3.17 -29.07
C MET A 329 16.75 2.13 -30.17
N GLU A 330 15.77 1.27 -30.48
CA GLU A 330 15.78 0.51 -31.74
C GLU A 330 14.42 0.57 -32.43
N PHE A 331 14.51 0.84 -33.73
CA PHE A 331 13.41 1.04 -34.66
C PHE A 331 12.86 -0.32 -35.10
N PHE A 332 11.54 -0.50 -35.05
CA PHE A 332 10.62 -0.84 -36.17
C PHE A 332 9.17 -0.70 -35.66
#